data_AF-A0A7V3EGE6-F1
#
_entry.id   AF-A0A7V3EGE6-F1
#
_cell.length_a   1.000
_cell.length_b   1.000
_cell.length_c   1.000
_cell.angle_alpha   90.00
_cell.angle_beta   90.00
_cell.angle_gamma   90.00
#
_symmetry.space_group_name_H-M   'P 1'
#
loop_
_entity.id
_entity.type
_entity.pdbx_description
1 polymer ?
#
loop_
_entity_poly.entity_id
_entity_poly.type
_entity_poly.pdbx_seq_one_letter_code
_entity_poly.pdbx_strand_id
1 'polypeptide(L)'
;MKVKVLLVLLLTLLSFGCGRRSIGYGVVLWSPEEQAVSTGSVVPVYEESRIKKTYIIASPTQKAPYEIPASRVQLFKSRKEAESFASSFEPVRYLFAISERRALPIREKPDRLSKQVYRLRQDELIKILQLGTEPSDENGLKGHWHKVLTEDGTVGYCFDYYLTLYDGKTNTKLASNRDPSEERIALLLSTTWRPAYFQTMVSTRRIDLERLKPEYGLFITLDPPLIRIQTPEVQREIPFTSLTAGSGNRFLVEGASVSLSMDPSARNLTITFQDKNEQKTLQFIAFSGDVEELIQKEKERREKLYESFLEKGRILRSSGFGEITLKPDGTFQWVDFDRLIPTVLGNGVKGSGRIVFSTFQDRSIQGEYEGSITFLFEGGTTGKNRATFLYKFTDGGVRFLHVPQGNIRENTIQRLSTTPLILFFTFS
;
A
#
# COMPACT_ATOMS: atom_id res chain seq x y z
N MET A 1 -3.54 27.26 85.22
CA MET A 1 -3.75 25.96 84.54
C MET A 1 -4.42 26.03 83.15
N LYS A 2 -5.19 27.08 82.80
CA LYS A 2 -5.92 27.15 81.50
C LYS A 2 -5.06 27.52 80.27
N VAL A 3 -3.92 28.20 80.45
CA VAL A 3 -3.05 28.63 79.33
C VAL A 3 -2.18 27.49 78.79
N LYS A 4 -1.75 26.54 79.63
CA LYS A 4 -0.95 25.38 79.19
C LYS A 4 -1.76 24.38 78.37
N VAL A 5 -3.06 24.24 78.63
CA VAL A 5 -3.96 23.34 77.86
C VAL A 5 -4.27 23.95 76.48
N LEU A 6 -4.41 25.27 76.37
CA LEU A 6 -4.64 25.95 75.10
C LEU A 6 -3.41 25.89 74.18
N LEU A 7 -2.19 25.97 74.74
CA LEU A 7 -0.96 25.88 73.96
C LEU A 7 -0.70 24.46 73.41
N VAL A 8 -1.07 23.42 74.16
CA VAL A 8 -0.95 22.01 73.73
C VAL A 8 -2.01 21.66 72.67
N LEU A 9 -3.19 22.28 72.71
CA LEU A 9 -4.22 22.11 71.68
C LEU A 9 -3.86 22.84 70.37
N LEU A 10 -3.18 23.99 70.45
CA LEU A 10 -2.71 24.74 69.28
C LEU A 10 -1.47 24.09 68.62
N LEU A 11 -0.60 23.44 69.40
CA LEU A 11 0.56 22.72 68.88
C LEU A 11 0.18 21.38 68.19
N THR A 12 -0.90 20.74 68.62
CA THR A 12 -1.39 19.48 68.00
C THR A 12 -2.13 19.71 66.69
N LEU A 13 -2.71 20.90 66.48
CA LEU A 13 -3.33 21.32 65.21
C LEU A 13 -2.34 21.70 64.10
N LEU A 14 -1.07 21.95 64.43
CA LEU A 14 -0.01 22.27 63.45
C LEU A 14 0.76 21.04 62.92
N SER A 15 0.53 19.86 63.48
CA SER A 15 1.22 18.61 63.11
C SER A 15 0.55 17.77 62.01
N PHE A 16 -0.57 18.20 61.42
CA PHE A 16 -1.30 17.45 60.37
C PHE A 16 -0.93 17.83 58.91
N GLY A 17 0.13 18.61 58.69
CA GLY A 17 0.42 19.25 57.40
C GLY A 17 1.51 18.64 56.50
N CYS A 18 2.11 17.48 56.81
CA CYS A 18 3.23 16.93 56.03
C CYS A 18 2.83 15.88 54.96
N GLY A 19 1.79 16.19 54.17
CA GLY A 19 1.51 15.48 52.92
C GLY A 19 2.05 16.29 51.73
N ARG A 20 2.74 15.66 50.76
CA ARG A 20 3.06 16.33 49.49
C ARG A 20 1.75 16.84 48.87
N ARG A 21 1.68 18.15 48.62
CA ARG A 21 0.50 18.79 48.04
C ARG A 21 0.33 18.29 46.61
N SER A 22 -0.80 17.66 46.30
CA SER A 22 -1.09 17.21 44.93
C SER A 22 -1.45 18.38 44.02
N ILE A 23 -1.03 18.30 42.76
CA ILE A 23 -1.42 19.23 41.70
C ILE A 23 -2.76 18.84 41.05
N GLY A 24 -3.21 17.61 41.28
CA GLY A 24 -4.48 17.07 40.80
C GLY A 24 -4.64 15.60 41.13
N TYR A 25 -5.59 14.95 40.45
CA TYR A 25 -5.84 13.52 40.54
C TYR A 25 -5.80 12.91 39.15
N GLY A 26 -5.13 11.77 39.00
CA GLY A 26 -4.96 11.07 37.74
C GLY A 26 -5.70 9.74 37.74
N VAL A 27 -6.20 9.33 36.57
CA VAL A 27 -6.62 7.95 36.32
C VAL A 27 -5.60 7.28 35.42
N VAL A 28 -5.04 6.16 35.89
CA VAL A 28 -4.05 5.40 35.11
C VAL A 28 -4.77 4.66 33.97
N LEU A 29 -4.51 5.05 32.73
CA LEU A 29 -5.14 4.49 31.53
C LEU A 29 -4.48 3.18 31.07
N TRP A 30 -3.17 3.09 31.27
CA TRP A 30 -2.37 1.92 30.87
C TRP A 30 -1.17 1.81 31.80
N SER A 31 -1.20 0.88 32.74
CA SER A 31 -0.08 0.65 33.63
C SER A 31 1.10 -0.02 32.92
N PRO A 32 2.33 0.48 33.09
CA PRO A 32 3.53 -0.26 32.71
C PRO A 32 3.83 -1.43 33.66
N GLU A 33 3.36 -1.37 34.91
CA GLU A 33 3.61 -2.35 35.96
C GLU A 33 2.41 -2.44 36.91
N GLU A 34 1.53 -3.42 36.67
CA GLU A 34 0.26 -3.58 37.40
C GLU A 34 0.45 -3.80 38.91
N GLN A 35 1.59 -4.34 39.35
CA GLN A 35 1.91 -4.52 40.77
C GLN A 35 2.22 -3.19 41.49
N ALA A 36 2.80 -2.22 40.77
CA ALA A 36 3.16 -0.92 41.33
C ALA A 36 1.99 0.06 41.31
N VAL A 37 1.22 0.07 40.22
CA VAL A 37 -0.01 0.84 40.09
C VAL A 37 -0.94 0.14 39.11
N SER A 38 -2.17 -0.16 39.52
CA SER A 38 -3.08 -0.87 38.62
C SER A 38 -3.69 0.06 37.57
N THR A 39 -3.90 -0.43 36.34
CA THR A 39 -4.72 0.29 35.36
C THR A 39 -6.09 0.58 35.96
N GLY A 40 -6.67 1.76 35.72
CA GLY A 40 -7.93 2.24 36.30
C GLY A 40 -7.80 2.90 37.68
N SER A 41 -6.63 2.85 38.32
CA SER A 41 -6.45 3.46 39.65
C SER A 41 -6.60 4.98 39.61
N VAL A 42 -7.36 5.53 40.56
CA VAL A 42 -7.38 6.96 40.86
C VAL A 42 -6.25 7.28 41.84
N VAL A 43 -5.29 8.11 41.42
CA VAL A 43 -4.08 8.43 42.19
C VAL A 43 -3.88 9.94 42.31
N PRO A 44 -3.44 10.46 43.47
CA PRO A 44 -2.91 11.82 43.56
C PRO A 44 -1.70 12.00 42.63
N VAL A 45 -1.68 13.10 41.89
CA VAL A 45 -0.53 13.51 41.08
C VAL A 45 0.22 14.60 41.85
N TYR A 46 1.50 14.37 42.13
CA TYR A 46 2.33 15.31 42.89
C TYR A 46 3.06 16.29 41.99
N GLU A 47 3.55 15.83 40.84
CA GLU A 47 4.39 16.63 39.96
C GLU A 47 4.22 16.20 38.50
N GLU A 48 4.38 17.15 37.59
CA GLU A 48 4.48 16.93 36.15
C GLU A 48 5.87 17.37 35.67
N SER A 49 6.61 16.46 35.05
CA SER A 49 7.85 16.80 34.36
C SER A 49 7.56 17.01 32.87
N ARG A 50 7.58 18.27 32.43
CA ARG A 50 7.42 18.62 31.01
C ARG A 50 8.61 18.18 30.14
N ILE A 51 9.80 18.11 30.74
CA ILE A 51 11.03 17.70 30.06
C ILE A 51 11.01 16.19 29.83
N LYS A 52 10.70 15.40 30.86
CA LYS A 52 10.62 13.93 30.76
C LYS A 52 9.29 13.43 30.20
N LYS A 53 8.26 14.29 30.15
CA LYS A 53 6.86 13.95 29.81
C LYS A 53 6.30 12.87 30.73
N THR A 54 6.55 13.01 32.03
CA THR A 54 6.13 12.06 33.07
C THR A 54 5.34 12.76 34.17
N TYR A 55 4.54 11.98 34.90
CA TYR A 55 3.96 12.36 36.18
C TYR A 55 4.63 11.60 37.30
N ILE A 56 4.74 12.25 38.46
CA ILE A 56 5.04 11.61 39.73
C ILE A 56 3.72 11.44 40.47
N ILE A 57 3.30 10.19 40.65
CA ILE A 57 2.02 9.83 41.27
C ILE A 57 2.23 9.14 42.61
N ALA A 58 1.23 9.14 43.48
CA ALA A 58 1.23 8.27 44.65
C ALA A 58 1.08 6.82 44.20
N SER A 59 1.95 5.93 44.67
CA SER A 59 1.74 4.50 44.50
C SER A 59 0.77 3.99 45.58
N PRO A 60 -0.30 3.26 45.22
CA PRO A 60 -1.18 2.64 46.20
C PRO A 60 -0.49 1.52 47.00
N THR A 61 0.51 0.87 46.41
CA THR A 61 1.18 -0.33 46.97
C THR A 61 2.56 -0.03 47.54
N GLN A 62 3.23 1.02 47.06
CA GLN A 62 4.58 1.39 47.49
C GLN A 62 4.57 2.69 48.29
N LYS A 63 5.47 2.78 49.29
CA LYS A 63 5.66 4.04 50.05
C LYS A 63 6.30 5.15 49.21
N ALA A 64 7.05 4.79 48.17
CA ALA A 64 7.70 5.74 47.29
C ALA A 64 6.74 6.21 46.18
N PRO A 65 6.79 7.50 45.78
CA PRO A 65 6.11 7.98 44.58
C PRO A 65 6.59 7.23 43.33
N TYR A 66 5.68 7.03 42.39
CA TYR A 66 5.93 6.30 41.15
C TYR A 66 6.00 7.27 39.97
N GLU A 67 7.02 7.16 39.12
CA GLU A 67 7.15 7.95 37.88
C GLU A 67 6.51 7.19 36.72
N ILE A 68 5.56 7.80 36.02
CA ILE A 68 4.80 7.20 34.92
C ILE A 68 4.72 8.14 33.72
N PRO A 69 4.76 7.66 32.47
CA PRO A 69 4.52 8.50 31.29
C PRO A 69 3.22 9.28 31.38
N ALA A 70 3.26 10.58 31.09
CA ALA A 70 2.11 11.45 31.22
C ALA A 70 0.95 11.04 30.31
N SER A 71 1.23 10.48 29.14
CA SER A 71 0.24 9.96 28.19
C SER A 71 -0.57 8.78 28.71
N ARG A 72 -0.08 8.08 29.74
CA ARG A 72 -0.74 6.92 30.37
C ARG A 72 -1.62 7.32 31.54
N VAL A 73 -1.76 8.62 31.84
CA VAL A 73 -2.57 9.13 32.94
C VAL A 73 -3.48 10.25 32.46
N GLN A 74 -4.78 10.11 32.67
CA GLN A 74 -5.73 11.19 32.45
C GLN A 74 -5.81 12.05 33.72
N LEU A 75 -5.37 13.31 33.64
CA LEU A 75 -5.35 14.24 34.78
C LEU A 75 -6.70 14.98 34.93
N PHE A 76 -7.12 15.17 36.18
CA PHE A 76 -8.31 15.89 36.61
C PHE A 76 -7.98 16.86 37.75
N LYS A 77 -8.80 17.92 37.88
CA LYS A 77 -8.60 18.92 38.94
C LYS A 77 -9.04 18.42 40.29
N SER A 78 -10.12 17.64 40.33
CA SER A 78 -10.70 17.11 41.56
C SER A 78 -10.72 15.59 41.58
N ARG A 79 -10.64 15.01 42.78
CA ARG A 79 -10.76 13.56 42.98
C ARG A 79 -12.08 13.02 42.46
N LYS A 80 -13.17 13.78 42.65
CA LYS A 80 -14.52 13.41 42.23
C LYS A 80 -14.63 13.27 40.70
N GLU A 81 -14.01 14.17 39.94
CA GLU A 81 -13.93 14.05 38.48
C GLU A 81 -13.16 12.80 38.05
N ALA A 82 -12.01 12.54 38.68
CA ALA A 82 -11.21 11.36 38.40
C ALA A 82 -11.96 10.06 38.70
N GLU A 83 -12.68 9.99 39.82
CA GLU A 83 -13.52 8.84 40.18
C GLU A 83 -14.67 8.65 39.19
N SER A 84 -15.34 9.73 38.76
CA SER A 84 -16.38 9.65 37.73
C SER A 84 -15.86 9.11 36.40
N PHE A 85 -14.68 9.57 35.98
CA PHE A 85 -14.04 9.06 34.77
C PHE A 85 -13.63 7.59 34.93
N ALA A 86 -13.03 7.22 36.07
CA ALA A 86 -12.63 5.84 36.36
C ALA A 86 -13.83 4.89 36.28
N SER A 87 -15.00 5.28 36.79
CA SER A 87 -16.24 4.48 36.63
C SER A 87 -16.65 4.31 35.18
N SER A 88 -16.54 5.34 34.33
CA SER A 88 -16.83 5.23 32.90
C SER A 88 -15.81 4.39 32.12
N PHE A 89 -14.57 4.33 32.61
CA PHE A 89 -13.46 3.58 32.03
C PHE A 89 -13.43 2.11 32.48
N GLU A 90 -14.07 1.77 33.61
CA GLU A 90 -14.08 0.43 34.18
C GLU A 90 -14.47 -0.68 33.17
N PRO A 91 -15.49 -0.52 32.31
CA PRO A 91 -15.86 -1.55 31.32
C PRO A 91 -14.75 -1.91 30.33
N VAL A 92 -13.82 -0.98 30.09
CA VAL A 92 -12.69 -1.14 29.15
C VAL A 92 -11.34 -1.16 29.86
N ARG A 93 -11.33 -1.22 31.19
CA ARG A 93 -10.12 -1.14 32.03
C ARG A 93 -9.03 -2.13 31.64
N TYR A 94 -9.39 -3.36 31.29
CA TYR A 94 -8.47 -4.38 30.79
C TYR A 94 -8.71 -4.72 29.33
N LEU A 95 -9.46 -3.89 28.60
CA LEU A 95 -9.70 -4.10 27.17
C LEU A 95 -8.58 -3.49 26.33
N PHE A 96 -8.08 -4.28 25.40
CA PHE A 96 -7.05 -3.87 24.46
C PHE A 96 -7.37 -4.42 23.07
N ALA A 97 -6.62 -3.96 22.08
CA ALA A 97 -6.71 -4.50 20.72
C ALA A 97 -5.33 -4.68 20.08
N ILE A 98 -5.27 -5.58 19.11
CA ILE A 98 -4.14 -5.79 18.20
C ILE A 98 -4.60 -5.46 16.78
N SER A 99 -3.78 -4.72 16.04
CA SER A 99 -4.04 -4.44 14.63
C SER A 99 -3.73 -5.64 13.75
N GLU A 100 -4.70 -6.10 12.96
CA GLU A 100 -4.53 -7.22 12.02
C GLU A 100 -3.97 -6.78 10.67
N ARG A 101 -3.78 -5.47 10.46
CA ARG A 101 -3.39 -4.90 9.18
C ARG A 101 -2.31 -3.84 9.33
N ARG A 102 -1.33 -3.88 8.42
CA ARG A 102 -0.33 -2.82 8.31
C ARG A 102 -0.96 -1.47 7.90
N ALA A 103 -0.50 -0.41 8.54
CA ALA A 103 -0.89 0.97 8.29
C ALA A 103 -2.38 1.26 8.54
N LEU A 104 -2.99 0.61 9.55
CA LEU A 104 -4.35 0.89 9.98
C LEU A 104 -4.41 2.31 10.60
N PRO A 105 -5.25 3.23 10.08
CA PRO A 105 -5.24 4.62 10.52
C PRO A 105 -5.96 4.81 11.87
N ILE A 106 -5.35 5.59 12.75
CA ILE A 106 -6.04 6.25 13.87
C ILE A 106 -6.32 7.69 13.45
N ARG A 107 -7.55 8.15 13.70
CA ARG A 107 -8.05 9.46 13.28
C ARG A 107 -8.41 10.33 14.48
N GLU A 108 -8.45 11.63 14.25
CA GLU A 108 -8.80 12.60 15.30
C GLU A 108 -10.27 12.50 15.73
N LYS A 109 -11.16 12.08 14.83
CA LYS A 109 -12.60 11.90 15.04
C LYS A 109 -13.04 10.52 14.52
N PRO A 110 -14.16 9.95 15.01
CA PRO A 110 -14.72 8.68 14.55
C PRO A 110 -15.37 8.83 13.16
N ASP A 111 -14.56 9.18 12.16
CA ASP A 111 -14.96 9.48 10.79
C ASP A 111 -13.78 9.20 9.86
N ARG A 112 -13.99 8.40 8.80
CA ARG A 112 -12.95 8.07 7.81
C ARG A 112 -12.38 9.28 7.08
N LEU A 113 -13.09 10.39 6.96
CA LEU A 113 -12.58 11.60 6.32
C LEU A 113 -11.79 12.49 7.29
N SER A 114 -11.83 12.20 8.58
CA SER A 114 -11.10 12.94 9.60
C SER A 114 -9.59 12.79 9.46
N LYS A 115 -8.85 13.80 9.94
CA LYS A 115 -7.38 13.83 9.94
C LYS A 115 -6.82 12.57 10.59
N GLN A 116 -5.92 11.91 9.89
CA GLN A 116 -5.15 10.80 10.43
C GLN A 116 -4.07 11.34 11.37
N VAL A 117 -4.04 10.82 12.60
CA VAL A 117 -3.07 11.23 13.64
C VAL A 117 -1.99 10.17 13.88
N TYR A 118 -2.27 8.90 13.54
CA TYR A 118 -1.30 7.80 13.66
C TYR A 118 -1.55 6.69 12.63
N ARG A 119 -0.55 5.84 12.40
CA ARG A 119 -0.65 4.62 11.58
C ARG A 119 -0.13 3.42 12.35
N LEU A 120 -1.02 2.51 12.69
CA LEU A 120 -0.68 1.27 13.36
C LEU A 120 0.10 0.34 12.43
N ARG A 121 1.12 -0.30 12.98
CA ARG A 121 1.79 -1.45 12.37
C ARG A 121 0.90 -2.66 12.55
N GLN A 122 1.11 -3.65 11.70
CA GLN A 122 0.51 -4.97 11.93
C GLN A 122 1.04 -5.51 13.27
N ASP A 123 0.16 -6.17 14.02
CA ASP A 123 0.42 -6.73 15.34
C ASP A 123 0.72 -5.68 16.44
N GLU A 124 0.48 -4.39 16.16
CA GLU A 124 0.67 -3.33 17.14
C GLU A 124 -0.42 -3.34 18.21
N LEU A 125 0.02 -3.27 19.47
CA LEU A 125 -0.83 -3.29 20.66
C LEU A 125 -1.37 -1.90 20.98
N ILE A 126 -2.67 -1.81 21.23
CA ILE A 126 -3.32 -0.56 21.65
C ILE A 126 -4.26 -0.77 22.82
N LYS A 127 -4.38 0.26 23.65
CA LYS A 127 -5.34 0.32 24.75
C LYS A 127 -6.67 0.89 24.27
N ILE A 128 -7.79 0.21 24.58
CA ILE A 128 -9.12 0.77 24.35
C ILE A 128 -9.46 1.71 25.51
N LEU A 129 -9.79 2.97 25.19
CA LEU A 129 -10.23 3.98 26.15
C LEU A 129 -11.75 4.12 26.20
N GLN A 130 -12.43 3.86 25.08
CA GLN A 130 -13.88 3.90 24.98
C GLN A 130 -14.35 3.07 23.78
N LEU A 131 -15.39 2.25 23.98
CA LEU A 131 -16.06 1.55 22.89
C LEU A 131 -16.98 2.50 22.12
N GLY A 132 -17.07 2.28 20.82
CA GLY A 132 -18.04 2.95 19.95
C GLY A 132 -19.37 2.24 20.05
N THR A 133 -20.45 2.99 20.22
CA THR A 133 -21.81 2.43 20.33
C THR A 133 -22.61 2.56 19.04
N GLU A 134 -22.22 3.46 18.15
CA GLU A 134 -22.87 3.68 16.87
C GLU A 134 -22.17 2.84 15.79
N PRO A 135 -22.89 1.93 15.11
CA PRO A 135 -22.33 1.21 13.98
C PRO A 135 -22.08 2.19 12.82
N SER A 136 -20.98 1.98 12.13
CA SER A 136 -20.55 2.76 10.97
C SER A 136 -20.26 1.82 9.82
N ASP A 137 -20.63 2.24 8.61
CA ASP A 137 -20.31 1.57 7.36
C ASP A 137 -19.19 2.35 6.66
N GLU A 138 -18.02 1.75 6.60
CA GLU A 138 -16.83 2.32 5.99
C GLU A 138 -16.51 1.56 4.69
N ASN A 139 -17.10 2.01 3.58
CA ASN A 139 -16.97 1.39 2.27
C ASN A 139 -17.41 -0.10 2.23
N GLY A 140 -18.56 -0.41 2.83
CA GLY A 140 -19.12 -1.76 2.93
C GLY A 140 -18.58 -2.57 4.11
N LEU A 141 -17.63 -2.02 4.88
CA LEU A 141 -17.15 -2.62 6.12
C LEU A 141 -17.98 -2.10 7.28
N LYS A 142 -18.76 -2.97 7.93
CA LYS A 142 -19.54 -2.61 9.12
C LYS A 142 -18.70 -2.79 10.38
N GLY A 143 -18.74 -1.81 11.26
CA GLY A 143 -17.97 -1.84 12.51
C GLY A 143 -18.28 -0.64 13.39
N HIS A 144 -17.43 -0.40 14.39
CA HIS A 144 -17.55 0.70 15.33
C HIS A 144 -16.24 1.46 15.42
N TRP A 145 -16.32 2.76 15.67
CA TRP A 145 -15.15 3.57 15.96
C TRP A 145 -14.86 3.56 17.46
N HIS A 146 -13.71 3.01 17.86
CA HIS A 146 -13.26 2.98 19.25
C HIS A 146 -12.26 4.08 19.52
N LYS A 147 -12.32 4.70 20.70
CA LYS A 147 -11.27 5.61 21.16
C LYS A 147 -10.13 4.79 21.73
N VAL A 148 -8.92 5.03 21.26
CA VAL A 148 -7.74 4.20 21.55
C VAL A 148 -6.54 5.04 21.98
N LEU A 149 -5.60 4.39 22.68
CA LEU A 149 -4.31 4.92 23.11
C LEU A 149 -3.21 3.97 22.65
N THR A 150 -2.24 4.47 21.89
CA THR A 150 -1.03 3.74 21.48
C THR A 150 0.03 3.76 22.57
N GLU A 151 1.03 2.88 22.46
CA GLU A 151 2.11 2.79 23.44
C GLU A 151 2.94 4.08 23.53
N ASP A 152 3.10 4.79 22.41
CA ASP A 152 3.83 6.07 22.33
C ASP A 152 3.03 7.27 22.87
N GLY A 153 1.77 7.06 23.26
CA GLY A 153 0.91 8.07 23.85
C GLY A 153 -0.04 8.79 22.88
N THR A 154 -0.11 8.37 21.62
CA THR A 154 -1.07 8.92 20.66
C THR A 154 -2.50 8.46 20.99
N VAL A 155 -3.43 9.42 21.05
CA VAL A 155 -4.85 9.17 21.30
C VAL A 155 -5.66 9.55 20.07
N GLY A 156 -6.63 8.71 19.70
CA GLY A 156 -7.58 9.01 18.63
C GLY A 156 -8.64 7.92 18.50
N TYR A 157 -9.26 7.83 17.33
CA TYR A 157 -10.31 6.89 17.00
C TYR A 157 -9.83 5.90 15.94
N CYS A 158 -10.05 4.61 16.17
CA CYS A 158 -9.73 3.53 15.23
C CYS A 158 -11.00 2.77 14.91
N PHE A 159 -11.23 2.51 13.62
CA PHE A 159 -12.32 1.66 13.18
C PHE A 159 -11.99 0.20 13.52
N ASP A 160 -12.92 -0.49 14.18
CA ASP A 160 -12.66 -1.77 14.82
C ASP A 160 -12.50 -2.93 13.83
N TYR A 161 -12.92 -2.79 12.57
CA TYR A 161 -12.99 -3.88 11.61
C TYR A 161 -11.68 -4.68 11.44
N TYR A 162 -10.51 -4.05 11.61
CA TYR A 162 -9.20 -4.73 11.57
C TYR A 162 -8.52 -4.82 12.94
N LEU A 163 -9.31 -4.78 14.00
CA LEU A 163 -8.87 -4.96 15.38
C LEU A 163 -9.35 -6.31 15.90
N THR A 164 -8.43 -7.05 16.52
CA THR A 164 -8.76 -8.14 17.43
C THR A 164 -8.75 -7.60 18.85
N LEU A 165 -9.90 -7.66 19.53
CA LEU A 165 -10.05 -7.27 20.93
C LEU A 165 -9.61 -8.42 21.85
N TYR A 166 -8.96 -8.09 22.96
CA TYR A 166 -8.57 -9.06 23.99
C TYR A 166 -8.66 -8.46 25.40
N ASP A 167 -8.88 -9.34 26.38
CA ASP A 167 -8.82 -9.01 27.80
C ASP A 167 -7.36 -9.15 28.28
N GLY A 168 -6.72 -8.04 28.59
CA GLY A 168 -5.33 -7.98 29.06
C GLY A 168 -5.11 -8.58 30.45
N LYS A 169 -6.16 -8.85 31.24
CA LYS A 169 -6.04 -9.52 32.55
C LYS A 169 -5.90 -11.03 32.40
N THR A 170 -6.68 -11.62 31.51
CA THR A 170 -6.69 -13.07 31.25
C THR A 170 -5.85 -13.45 30.03
N ASN A 171 -5.43 -12.46 29.25
CA ASN A 171 -4.80 -12.60 27.94
C ASN A 171 -5.67 -13.42 26.95
N THR A 172 -6.99 -13.26 27.05
CA THR A 172 -7.96 -14.01 26.25
C THR A 172 -8.48 -13.14 25.11
N LYS A 173 -8.42 -13.66 23.88
CA LYS A 173 -9.08 -13.04 22.72
C LYS A 173 -10.59 -13.03 22.93
N LEU A 174 -11.23 -11.87 22.79
CA LEU A 174 -12.67 -11.76 22.87
C LEU A 174 -13.29 -12.22 21.55
N ALA A 175 -14.39 -12.96 21.64
CA ALA A 175 -15.11 -13.45 20.47
C ALA A 175 -15.58 -12.25 19.63
N SER A 176 -15.22 -12.26 18.35
CA SER A 176 -15.76 -11.31 17.37
C SER A 176 -17.16 -11.78 16.99
N ASN A 177 -18.17 -10.91 17.11
CA ASN A 177 -19.53 -11.15 16.61
C ASN A 177 -19.66 -10.93 15.09
N ARG A 178 -18.53 -10.80 14.37
CA ARG A 178 -18.55 -10.58 12.93
C ARG A 178 -18.88 -11.89 12.23
N ASP A 179 -19.86 -11.86 11.33
CA ASP A 179 -20.14 -12.98 10.43
C ASP A 179 -18.96 -13.11 9.45
N PRO A 180 -18.21 -14.23 9.48
CA PRO A 180 -17.10 -14.45 8.56
C PRO A 180 -17.52 -14.37 7.08
N SER A 181 -18.80 -14.63 6.79
CA SER A 181 -19.39 -14.51 5.46
C SER A 181 -19.45 -13.06 5.00
N GLU A 182 -19.92 -12.15 5.87
CA GLU A 182 -19.97 -10.72 5.59
C GLU A 182 -18.56 -10.14 5.45
N GLU A 183 -17.62 -10.56 6.30
CA GLU A 183 -16.22 -10.11 6.22
C GLU A 183 -15.58 -10.46 4.88
N ARG A 184 -15.81 -11.69 4.38
CA ARG A 184 -15.27 -12.12 3.08
C ARG A 184 -15.84 -11.32 1.92
N ILE A 185 -17.12 -10.97 1.96
CA ILE A 185 -17.76 -10.13 0.94
C ILE A 185 -17.21 -8.72 1.01
N ALA A 186 -17.11 -8.16 2.20
CA ALA A 186 -16.60 -6.81 2.40
C ALA A 186 -15.11 -6.70 1.98
N LEU A 187 -14.31 -7.74 2.24
CA LEU A 187 -12.93 -7.83 1.75
C LEU A 187 -12.85 -7.92 0.22
N LEU A 188 -13.71 -8.73 -0.42
CA LEU A 188 -13.80 -8.83 -1.87
C LEU A 188 -14.11 -7.48 -2.52
N LEU A 189 -15.07 -6.73 -1.97
CA LEU A 189 -15.56 -5.46 -2.52
C LEU A 189 -14.61 -4.28 -2.24
N SER A 190 -13.93 -4.27 -1.10
CA SER A 190 -12.99 -3.21 -0.72
C SER A 190 -11.60 -3.36 -1.35
N THR A 191 -11.29 -4.52 -1.93
CA THR A 191 -9.99 -4.79 -2.55
C THR A 191 -9.95 -4.31 -3.99
N THR A 192 -8.86 -3.64 -4.37
CA THR A 192 -8.59 -3.31 -5.77
C THR A 192 -7.94 -4.50 -6.48
N TRP A 193 -8.72 -5.19 -7.31
CA TRP A 193 -8.28 -6.36 -8.05
C TRP A 193 -7.67 -5.99 -9.40
N ARG A 194 -6.35 -6.18 -9.53
CA ARG A 194 -5.61 -5.94 -10.78
C ARG A 194 -5.22 -7.26 -11.45
N PRO A 195 -5.01 -7.29 -12.77
CA PRO A 195 -4.61 -8.51 -13.45
C PRO A 195 -3.32 -9.08 -12.85
N ALA A 196 -3.25 -10.40 -12.67
CA ALA A 196 -2.11 -11.06 -12.01
C ALA A 196 -0.76 -10.74 -12.69
N TYR A 197 -0.77 -10.52 -14.01
CA TYR A 197 0.42 -10.18 -14.78
C TYR A 197 1.04 -8.81 -14.39
N PHE A 198 0.34 -7.94 -13.67
CA PHE A 198 0.90 -6.69 -13.13
C PHE A 198 2.07 -6.98 -12.18
N GLN A 199 1.90 -7.95 -11.27
CA GLN A 199 2.97 -8.34 -10.35
C GLN A 199 4.16 -8.95 -11.09
N THR A 200 3.91 -9.70 -12.16
CA THR A 200 4.97 -10.23 -13.03
C THR A 200 5.77 -9.10 -13.68
N MET A 201 5.10 -8.09 -14.23
CA MET A 201 5.77 -6.92 -14.81
C MET A 201 6.63 -6.17 -13.78
N VAL A 202 6.10 -5.94 -12.58
CA VAL A 202 6.82 -5.25 -11.49
C VAL A 202 8.02 -6.06 -11.01
N SER A 203 7.83 -7.35 -10.70
CA SER A 203 8.88 -8.22 -10.18
C SER A 203 10.01 -8.46 -11.20
N THR A 204 9.69 -8.49 -12.49
CA THR A 204 10.68 -8.62 -13.57
C THR A 204 11.26 -7.28 -14.03
N ARG A 205 10.72 -6.16 -13.56
CA ARG A 205 11.03 -4.78 -14.02
C ARG A 205 10.84 -4.62 -15.54
N ARG A 206 9.82 -5.29 -16.10
CA ARG A 206 9.46 -5.26 -17.52
C ARG A 206 8.09 -4.62 -17.67
N ILE A 207 8.03 -3.30 -17.48
CA ILE A 207 6.76 -2.56 -17.51
C ILE A 207 6.35 -2.26 -18.95
N ASP A 208 5.33 -2.96 -19.42
CA ASP A 208 4.70 -2.70 -20.70
C ASP A 208 3.55 -1.69 -20.56
N LEU A 209 3.74 -0.46 -21.04
CA LEU A 209 2.76 0.62 -20.97
C LEU A 209 1.49 0.39 -21.80
N GLU A 210 1.47 -0.60 -22.70
CA GLU A 210 0.25 -1.00 -23.41
C GLU A 210 -0.61 -1.95 -22.57
N ARG A 211 0.03 -2.75 -21.70
CA ARG A 211 -0.65 -3.74 -20.84
C ARG A 211 -0.82 -3.27 -19.39
N LEU A 212 -0.01 -2.34 -18.92
CA LEU A 212 -0.13 -1.73 -17.59
C LEU A 212 -0.98 -0.46 -17.69
N LYS A 213 -2.29 -0.60 -17.47
CA LYS A 213 -3.24 0.52 -17.48
C LYS A 213 -4.01 0.66 -16.16
N PRO A 214 -4.23 1.87 -15.64
CA PRO A 214 -4.99 2.10 -14.41
C PRO A 214 -6.45 1.59 -14.48
N GLU A 215 -7.04 1.56 -15.67
CA GLU A 215 -8.39 1.07 -15.92
C GLU A 215 -8.50 -0.46 -15.92
N TYR A 216 -7.39 -1.20 -16.03
CA TYR A 216 -7.45 -2.67 -16.07
C TYR A 216 -7.63 -3.29 -14.68
N GLY A 217 -8.58 -4.21 -14.57
CA GLY A 217 -8.95 -4.84 -13.32
C GLY A 217 -10.26 -5.60 -13.37
N LEU A 218 -10.66 -6.06 -12.20
CA LEU A 218 -11.98 -6.62 -11.93
C LEU A 218 -12.66 -5.72 -10.91
N PHE A 219 -13.86 -5.26 -11.25
CA PHE A 219 -14.64 -4.33 -10.45
C PHE A 219 -16.01 -4.95 -10.17
N ILE A 220 -16.47 -4.88 -8.93
CA ILE A 220 -17.78 -5.40 -8.52
C ILE A 220 -18.53 -4.26 -7.84
N THR A 221 -19.72 -3.94 -8.34
CA THR A 221 -20.65 -2.98 -7.73
C THR A 221 -21.91 -3.71 -7.29
N LEU A 222 -22.54 -3.26 -6.20
CA LEU A 222 -23.83 -3.79 -5.73
C LEU A 222 -25.02 -2.91 -6.15
N ASP A 223 -24.78 -1.65 -6.51
CA ASP A 223 -25.79 -0.69 -6.95
C ASP A 223 -25.28 0.14 -8.15
N PRO A 224 -25.67 -0.20 -9.40
CA PRO A 224 -26.36 -1.44 -9.76
C PRO A 224 -25.45 -2.68 -9.59
N PRO A 225 -26.02 -3.88 -9.40
CA PRO A 225 -25.26 -5.12 -9.26
C PRO A 225 -24.59 -5.52 -10.58
N LEU A 226 -23.29 -5.30 -10.68
CA LEU A 226 -22.51 -5.48 -11.90
C LEU A 226 -21.08 -5.94 -11.62
N ILE A 227 -20.62 -6.96 -12.34
CA ILE A 227 -19.19 -7.32 -12.43
C ILE A 227 -18.64 -6.77 -13.74
N ARG A 228 -17.63 -5.90 -13.66
CA ARG A 228 -16.91 -5.38 -14.82
C ARG A 228 -15.50 -5.94 -14.87
N ILE A 229 -15.15 -6.54 -15.99
CA ILE A 229 -13.82 -7.09 -16.28
C ILE A 229 -13.21 -6.25 -17.38
N GLN A 230 -12.04 -5.66 -17.12
CA GLN A 230 -11.32 -4.84 -18.08
C GLN A 230 -9.85 -5.26 -18.16
N THR A 231 -9.46 -5.78 -19.31
CA THR A 231 -8.10 -6.22 -19.66
C THR A 231 -7.86 -5.95 -21.15
N PRO A 232 -6.62 -6.06 -21.66
CA PRO A 232 -6.35 -5.95 -23.09
C PRO A 232 -7.15 -6.96 -23.93
N GLU A 233 -7.34 -8.17 -23.42
CA GLU A 233 -7.92 -9.29 -24.16
C GLU A 233 -9.43 -9.46 -23.91
N VAL A 234 -9.95 -8.92 -22.81
CA VAL A 234 -11.35 -9.06 -22.36
C VAL A 234 -11.89 -7.75 -21.83
N GLN A 235 -13.04 -7.34 -22.36
CA GLN A 235 -13.88 -6.27 -21.84
C GLN A 235 -15.31 -6.80 -21.71
N ARG A 236 -15.78 -6.96 -20.47
CA ARG A 236 -17.11 -7.53 -20.18
C ARG A 236 -17.77 -6.83 -19.02
N GLU A 237 -19.08 -6.68 -19.14
CA GLU A 237 -19.98 -6.25 -18.08
C GLU A 237 -21.00 -7.36 -17.88
N ILE A 238 -21.08 -7.87 -16.65
CA ILE A 238 -21.88 -9.04 -16.30
C ILE A 238 -22.82 -8.62 -15.17
N PRO A 239 -24.10 -8.34 -15.46
CA PRO A 239 -25.07 -8.03 -14.42
C PRO A 239 -25.33 -9.29 -13.58
N PHE A 240 -25.65 -9.08 -12.30
CA PHE A 240 -26.03 -10.15 -11.39
C PHE A 240 -27.16 -9.68 -10.46
N THR A 241 -27.73 -10.58 -9.68
CA THR A 241 -28.84 -10.29 -8.76
C THR A 241 -28.37 -10.18 -7.32
N SER A 242 -27.54 -11.13 -6.87
CA SER A 242 -27.00 -11.13 -5.51
C SER A 242 -25.57 -11.68 -5.48
N LEU A 243 -24.82 -11.27 -4.46
CA LEU A 243 -23.46 -11.74 -4.19
C LEU A 243 -23.37 -12.16 -2.73
N THR A 244 -23.11 -13.44 -2.48
CA THR A 244 -23.01 -13.99 -1.12
C THR A 244 -21.77 -14.87 -0.97
N ALA A 245 -21.34 -15.07 0.27
CA ALA A 245 -20.22 -15.96 0.55
C ALA A 245 -20.65 -17.42 0.33
N GLY A 246 -19.94 -18.12 -0.54
CA GLY A 246 -20.12 -19.56 -0.76
C GLY A 246 -19.25 -20.39 0.17
N SER A 247 -19.33 -21.71 0.03
CA SER A 247 -18.50 -22.65 0.77
C SER A 247 -17.01 -22.48 0.43
N GLY A 248 -16.17 -22.59 1.47
CA GLY A 248 -14.72 -22.44 1.36
C GLY A 248 -14.33 -21.08 0.78
N ASN A 249 -13.67 -21.11 -0.38
CA ASN A 249 -13.06 -19.94 -1.03
C ASN A 249 -13.96 -19.30 -2.10
N ARG A 250 -15.17 -19.82 -2.30
CA ARG A 250 -16.05 -19.41 -3.41
C ARG A 250 -17.02 -18.31 -2.99
N PHE A 251 -17.48 -17.55 -3.96
CA PHE A 251 -18.63 -16.64 -3.83
C PHE A 251 -19.75 -17.13 -4.75
N LEU A 252 -20.98 -16.98 -4.28
CA LEU A 252 -22.17 -17.27 -5.06
C LEU A 252 -22.62 -15.96 -5.71
N VAL A 253 -22.68 -15.97 -7.04
CA VAL A 253 -23.11 -14.84 -7.86
C VAL A 253 -24.42 -15.23 -8.53
N GLU A 254 -25.55 -14.88 -7.93
CA GLU A 254 -26.86 -15.27 -8.46
C GLU A 254 -27.24 -14.42 -9.67
N GLY A 255 -27.95 -15.00 -10.64
CA GLY A 255 -28.35 -14.30 -11.86
C GLY A 255 -27.25 -14.18 -12.92
N ALA A 256 -26.04 -14.70 -12.66
CA ALA A 256 -24.92 -14.69 -13.60
C ALA A 256 -24.23 -16.06 -13.70
N SER A 257 -23.83 -16.45 -14.91
CA SER A 257 -23.01 -17.65 -15.15
C SER A 257 -21.52 -17.37 -14.90
N VAL A 258 -21.18 -17.06 -13.65
CA VAL A 258 -19.83 -16.72 -13.20
C VAL A 258 -19.46 -17.56 -11.99
N SER A 259 -18.23 -18.07 -11.96
CA SER A 259 -17.62 -18.61 -10.76
C SER A 259 -16.54 -17.65 -10.26
N LEU A 260 -16.64 -17.28 -8.98
CA LEU A 260 -15.69 -16.39 -8.33
C LEU A 260 -15.09 -17.09 -7.12
N SER A 261 -13.77 -17.09 -7.00
CA SER A 261 -13.07 -17.67 -5.85
C SER A 261 -11.87 -16.84 -5.44
N MET A 262 -11.75 -16.59 -4.13
CA MET A 262 -10.64 -15.88 -3.53
C MET A 262 -9.85 -16.82 -2.63
N ASP A 263 -8.53 -16.82 -2.76
CA ASP A 263 -7.69 -17.65 -1.92
C ASP A 263 -7.76 -17.25 -0.43
N PRO A 264 -7.38 -18.13 0.51
CA PRO A 264 -7.50 -17.83 1.95
C PRO A 264 -6.65 -16.65 2.39
N SER A 265 -5.59 -16.33 1.64
CA SER A 265 -4.73 -15.17 1.91
C SER A 265 -5.31 -13.85 1.41
N ALA A 266 -6.44 -13.90 0.69
CA ALA A 266 -7.06 -12.77 0.01
C ALA A 266 -6.11 -11.98 -0.90
N ARG A 267 -5.13 -12.68 -1.49
CA ARG A 267 -4.16 -12.10 -2.42
C ARG A 267 -4.51 -12.41 -3.86
N ASN A 268 -5.22 -13.51 -4.11
CA ASN A 268 -5.54 -13.99 -5.44
C ASN A 268 -7.05 -14.18 -5.59
N LEU A 269 -7.60 -13.64 -6.66
CA LEU A 269 -8.99 -13.79 -7.05
C LEU A 269 -9.03 -14.43 -8.43
N THR A 270 -9.76 -15.52 -8.56
CA THR A 270 -10.01 -16.18 -9.84
C THR A 270 -11.45 -15.97 -10.23
N ILE A 271 -11.67 -15.55 -11.47
CA ILE A 271 -12.99 -15.47 -12.08
C ILE A 271 -13.04 -16.39 -13.30
N THR A 272 -14.13 -17.14 -13.41
CA THR A 272 -14.42 -17.99 -14.55
C THR A 272 -15.80 -17.64 -15.11
N PHE A 273 -15.88 -17.36 -16.40
CA PHE A 273 -17.10 -16.87 -17.05
C PHE A 273 -17.13 -17.31 -18.52
N GLN A 274 -18.30 -17.16 -19.14
CA GLN A 274 -18.48 -17.43 -20.57
C GLN A 274 -18.20 -16.17 -21.40
N ASP A 275 -17.32 -16.28 -22.39
CA ASP A 275 -17.01 -15.24 -23.37
C ASP A 275 -17.09 -15.83 -24.78
N LYS A 276 -18.03 -15.35 -25.60
CA LYS A 276 -18.21 -15.78 -27.00
C LYS A 276 -18.29 -17.33 -27.17
N ASN A 277 -19.04 -18.00 -26.28
CA ASN A 277 -19.20 -19.46 -26.20
C ASN A 277 -17.94 -20.24 -25.77
N GLU A 278 -16.91 -19.55 -25.27
CA GLU A 278 -15.74 -20.16 -24.65
C GLU A 278 -15.71 -19.85 -23.16
N GLN A 279 -15.37 -20.84 -22.35
CA GLN A 279 -15.13 -20.63 -20.92
C GLN A 279 -13.75 -19.99 -20.74
N LYS A 280 -13.72 -18.77 -20.21
CA LYS A 280 -12.48 -18.07 -19.86
C LYS A 280 -12.24 -18.08 -18.36
N THR A 281 -10.99 -18.22 -17.98
CA THR A 281 -10.53 -18.08 -16.60
C THR A 281 -9.47 -17.00 -16.54
N LEU A 282 -9.69 -16.00 -15.68
CA LEU A 282 -8.75 -14.90 -15.45
C LEU A 282 -8.36 -14.86 -13.97
N GLN A 283 -7.11 -14.48 -13.73
CA GLN A 283 -6.56 -14.32 -12.39
C GLN A 283 -6.26 -12.84 -12.11
N PHE A 284 -6.69 -12.40 -10.94
CA PHE A 284 -6.49 -11.08 -10.40
C PHE A 284 -5.79 -11.19 -9.04
N ILE A 285 -5.15 -10.09 -8.64
CA ILE A 285 -4.43 -9.99 -7.39
C ILE A 285 -4.83 -8.73 -6.63
N ALA A 286 -4.75 -8.81 -5.31
CA ALA A 286 -4.80 -7.65 -4.42
C ALA A 286 -3.49 -6.85 -4.61
N PHE A 287 -3.48 -5.98 -5.61
CA PHE A 287 -2.27 -5.26 -5.99
C PHE A 287 -2.04 -4.07 -5.06
N SER A 288 -0.86 -4.03 -4.44
CA SER A 288 -0.48 -2.99 -3.47
C SER A 288 0.37 -1.86 -4.07
N GLY A 289 0.79 -1.99 -5.33
CA GLY A 289 1.56 -0.95 -6.02
C GLY A 289 0.68 0.18 -6.55
N ASP A 290 1.24 1.37 -6.67
CA ASP A 290 0.62 2.49 -7.38
C ASP A 290 0.88 2.34 -8.88
N VAL A 291 -0.17 2.06 -9.65
CA VAL A 291 -0.07 1.83 -11.10
C VAL A 291 0.36 3.10 -11.83
N GLU A 292 -0.11 4.27 -11.40
CA GLU A 292 0.24 5.54 -12.04
C GLU A 292 1.70 5.90 -11.78
N GLU A 293 2.17 5.70 -10.54
CA GLU A 293 3.58 5.90 -10.19
C GLU A 293 4.48 4.97 -11.02
N LEU A 294 4.08 3.70 -11.21
CA LEU A 294 4.83 2.74 -12.02
C LEU A 294 4.87 3.14 -13.51
N ILE A 295 3.75 3.60 -14.06
CA ILE A 295 3.68 4.12 -15.43
C ILE A 295 4.60 5.33 -15.59
N GLN A 296 4.55 6.27 -14.66
CA GLN A 296 5.36 7.49 -14.71
C GLN A 296 6.86 7.18 -14.63
N LYS A 297 7.26 6.33 -13.68
CA LYS A 297 8.66 5.87 -13.58
C LYS A 297 9.15 5.17 -14.85
N GLU A 298 8.30 4.36 -15.49
CA GLU A 298 8.68 3.72 -16.76
C GLU A 298 8.79 4.73 -17.91
N LYS A 299 7.92 5.74 -17.98
CA LYS A 299 8.04 6.83 -18.97
C LYS A 299 9.35 7.61 -18.78
N GLU A 300 9.64 8.02 -17.55
CA GLU A 300 10.90 8.70 -17.21
C GLU A 300 12.13 7.85 -17.51
N ARG A 301 12.06 6.54 -17.27
CA ARG A 301 13.14 5.61 -17.64
C ARG A 301 13.38 5.61 -19.14
N ARG A 302 12.32 5.56 -19.96
CA ARG A 302 12.43 5.58 -21.43
C ARG A 302 12.94 6.92 -21.95
N GLU A 303 12.54 8.02 -21.33
CA GLU A 303 13.04 9.36 -21.63
C GLU A 303 14.54 9.48 -21.36
N LYS A 304 14.99 9.08 -20.16
CA LYS A 304 16.43 9.05 -19.81
C LYS A 304 17.25 8.16 -20.75
N LEU A 305 16.70 7.03 -21.19
CA LEU A 305 17.35 6.21 -22.20
C LEU A 305 17.52 6.98 -23.51
N TYR A 306 16.50 7.72 -23.96
CA TYR A 306 16.60 8.51 -25.17
C TYR A 306 17.59 9.67 -25.03
N GLU A 307 17.55 10.38 -23.91
CA GLU A 307 18.50 11.45 -23.59
C GLU A 307 19.94 10.96 -23.65
N SER A 308 20.23 9.75 -23.16
CA SER A 308 21.58 9.17 -23.22
C SER A 308 22.13 8.99 -24.64
N PHE A 309 21.26 8.84 -25.65
CA PHE A 309 21.67 8.86 -27.06
C PHE A 309 21.93 10.30 -27.52
N LEU A 310 21.03 11.23 -27.20
CA LEU A 310 21.14 12.64 -27.61
C LEU A 310 22.38 13.33 -27.02
N GLU A 311 22.77 12.98 -25.79
CA GLU A 311 23.97 13.50 -25.12
C GLU A 311 25.27 13.08 -25.80
N LYS A 312 25.28 11.90 -26.46
CA LYS A 312 26.45 11.40 -27.18
C LYS A 312 26.58 12.00 -28.57
N GLY A 313 25.45 12.31 -29.21
CA GLY A 313 25.40 12.96 -30.51
C GLY A 313 24.04 12.78 -31.15
N ARG A 314 23.63 13.76 -31.96
CA ARG A 314 22.32 13.73 -32.63
C ARG A 314 22.40 13.05 -33.98
N ILE A 315 23.59 12.92 -34.55
CA ILE A 315 23.78 12.32 -35.86
C ILE A 315 24.63 11.06 -35.69
N LEU A 316 24.09 9.92 -36.13
CA LEU A 316 24.76 8.63 -36.14
C LEU A 316 25.15 8.29 -37.58
N ARG A 317 26.44 8.13 -37.87
CA ARG A 317 26.94 7.81 -39.21
C ARG A 317 27.50 6.40 -39.31
N SER A 318 27.09 5.66 -40.34
CA SER A 318 27.60 4.34 -40.69
C SER A 318 28.00 4.27 -42.16
N SER A 319 29.19 3.76 -42.45
CA SER A 319 29.65 3.56 -43.83
C SER A 319 28.82 2.54 -44.61
N GLY A 320 28.16 1.61 -43.93
CA GLY A 320 27.36 0.54 -44.53
C GLY A 320 25.85 0.74 -44.40
N PHE A 321 25.40 1.55 -43.45
CA PHE A 321 23.98 1.64 -43.08
C PHE A 321 23.44 3.07 -43.04
N GLY A 322 24.17 4.03 -43.62
CA GLY A 322 23.70 5.39 -43.80
C GLY A 322 23.77 6.25 -42.54
N GLU A 323 22.91 7.26 -42.47
CA GLU A 323 22.93 8.26 -41.40
C GLU A 323 21.57 8.33 -40.69
N ILE A 324 21.59 8.34 -39.36
CA ILE A 324 20.41 8.53 -38.50
C ILE A 324 20.52 9.89 -37.80
N THR A 325 19.58 10.77 -38.05
CA THR A 325 19.38 12.01 -37.28
C THR A 325 18.31 11.77 -36.21
N LEU A 326 18.70 11.95 -34.94
CA LEU A 326 17.83 11.88 -33.77
C LEU A 326 17.25 13.27 -33.47
N LYS A 327 15.94 13.34 -33.25
CA LYS A 327 15.24 14.59 -32.92
C LYS A 327 14.82 14.62 -31.45
N PRO A 328 14.80 15.78 -30.77
CA PRO A 328 14.46 15.85 -29.34
C PRO A 328 13.08 15.28 -28.97
N ASP A 329 12.13 15.23 -29.91
CA ASP A 329 10.77 14.73 -29.71
C ASP A 329 10.63 13.19 -29.79
N GLY A 330 11.75 12.46 -29.83
CA GLY A 330 11.76 11.00 -29.96
C GLY A 330 11.55 10.49 -31.38
N THR A 331 11.49 11.38 -32.37
CA THR A 331 11.45 10.99 -33.79
C THR A 331 12.85 10.90 -34.38
N PHE A 332 12.96 10.23 -35.52
CA PHE A 332 14.22 10.10 -36.24
C PHE A 332 14.04 10.30 -37.74
N GLN A 333 15.15 10.59 -38.41
CA GLN A 333 15.28 10.47 -39.85
C GLN A 333 16.48 9.56 -40.16
N TRP A 334 16.31 8.57 -41.02
CA TRP A 334 17.34 7.63 -41.45
C TRP A 334 17.44 7.68 -42.97
N VAL A 335 18.62 8.04 -43.49
CA VAL A 335 18.94 8.05 -44.92
C VAL A 335 19.92 6.93 -45.28
N ASP A 336 19.94 6.50 -46.54
CA ASP A 336 20.82 5.45 -47.07
C ASP A 336 20.73 4.10 -46.31
N PHE A 337 19.51 3.74 -45.88
CA PHE A 337 19.23 2.51 -45.11
C PHE A 337 18.82 1.31 -45.96
N ASP A 338 18.95 1.38 -47.29
CA ASP A 338 18.45 0.37 -48.25
C ASP A 338 18.93 -1.05 -47.97
N ARG A 339 20.10 -1.21 -47.34
CA ARG A 339 20.64 -2.52 -46.93
C ARG A 339 19.78 -3.26 -45.90
N LEU A 340 18.86 -2.56 -45.24
CA LEU A 340 17.90 -3.14 -44.30
C LEU A 340 16.68 -3.72 -45.01
N ILE A 341 16.45 -3.38 -46.28
CA ILE A 341 15.32 -3.85 -47.08
C ILE A 341 15.77 -5.05 -47.94
N PRO A 342 14.95 -6.11 -48.09
CA PRO A 342 13.66 -6.37 -47.44
C PRO A 342 13.80 -7.19 -46.15
N THR A 343 15.03 -7.45 -45.70
CA THR A 343 15.36 -8.44 -44.67
C THR A 343 14.90 -8.02 -43.27
N VAL A 344 15.24 -6.78 -42.88
CA VAL A 344 14.85 -6.18 -41.60
C VAL A 344 13.54 -5.42 -41.75
N LEU A 345 13.44 -4.61 -42.81
CA LEU A 345 12.30 -3.75 -43.10
C LEU A 345 11.59 -4.19 -44.37
N GLY A 346 10.28 -3.99 -44.44
CA GLY A 346 9.49 -4.21 -45.66
C GLY A 346 9.72 -3.12 -46.71
N ASN A 347 9.31 -3.41 -47.95
CA ASN A 347 9.34 -2.40 -49.03
C ASN A 347 8.39 -1.23 -48.72
N GLY A 348 8.75 -0.03 -49.19
CA GLY A 348 7.91 1.17 -49.12
C GLY A 348 7.86 1.86 -47.75
N VAL A 349 8.75 1.49 -46.82
CA VAL A 349 8.98 2.26 -45.58
C VAL A 349 9.68 3.58 -45.89
N LYS A 350 9.34 4.63 -45.16
CA LYS A 350 9.99 5.94 -45.24
C LYS A 350 11.12 5.99 -44.22
N GLY A 351 12.20 6.70 -44.54
CA GLY A 351 13.30 6.97 -43.62
C GLY A 351 12.95 7.92 -42.47
N SER A 352 11.71 7.92 -41.98
CA SER A 352 11.24 8.74 -40.87
C SER A 352 10.40 7.88 -39.93
N GLY A 353 10.37 8.25 -38.64
CA GLY A 353 9.58 7.51 -37.68
C GLY A 353 9.83 7.89 -36.23
N ARG A 354 9.47 6.99 -35.31
CA ARG A 354 9.61 7.18 -33.86
C ARG A 354 10.47 6.08 -33.25
N ILE A 355 11.25 6.46 -32.24
CA ILE A 355 12.05 5.55 -31.42
C ILE A 355 11.26 5.14 -30.18
N VAL A 356 11.30 3.85 -29.83
CA VAL A 356 10.68 3.33 -28.61
C VAL A 356 11.61 2.36 -27.86
N PHE A 357 11.54 2.43 -26.53
CA PHE A 357 12.29 1.58 -25.59
C PHE A 357 11.34 0.62 -24.84
N SER A 358 10.42 -0.01 -25.56
CA SER A 358 9.40 -0.92 -25.02
C SER A 358 9.84 -2.38 -24.98
N THR A 359 10.96 -2.74 -25.62
CA THR A 359 11.48 -4.10 -25.64
C THR A 359 12.46 -4.30 -24.47
N PHE A 360 12.42 -5.49 -23.86
CA PHE A 360 13.24 -5.90 -22.72
C PHE A 360 14.16 -7.05 -23.07
N GLN A 361 15.26 -7.18 -22.35
CA GLN A 361 16.19 -8.30 -22.48
C GLN A 361 15.80 -9.45 -21.55
N ASP A 362 15.87 -10.68 -22.05
CA ASP A 362 15.83 -11.84 -21.19
C ASP A 362 17.07 -11.91 -20.26
N ARG A 363 16.95 -12.52 -19.09
CA ARG A 363 18.05 -12.67 -18.12
C ARG A 363 19.27 -13.35 -18.73
N SER A 364 19.08 -14.26 -19.68
CA SER A 364 20.16 -14.95 -20.39
C SER A 364 21.02 -14.05 -21.29
N ILE A 365 20.56 -12.84 -21.62
CA ILE A 365 21.23 -11.88 -22.52
C ILE A 365 21.61 -10.59 -21.76
N GLN A 366 21.12 -10.42 -20.54
CA GLN A 366 21.42 -9.26 -19.70
C GLN A 366 22.91 -9.16 -19.37
N GLY A 367 23.46 -7.95 -19.50
CA GLY A 367 24.85 -7.63 -19.18
C GLY A 367 25.79 -7.59 -20.39
N GLU A 368 25.43 -8.24 -21.50
CA GLU A 368 26.22 -8.12 -22.74
C GLU A 368 25.98 -6.79 -23.47
N TYR A 369 24.74 -6.30 -23.40
CA TYR A 369 24.23 -5.10 -24.04
C TYR A 369 23.61 -4.16 -23.00
N GLU A 370 23.65 -2.85 -23.28
CA GLU A 370 23.14 -1.83 -22.36
C GLU A 370 21.61 -1.70 -22.42
N GLY A 371 21.01 -2.02 -23.56
CA GLY A 371 19.56 -1.99 -23.71
C GLY A 371 19.09 -2.49 -25.07
N SER A 372 17.80 -2.27 -25.36
CA SER A 372 17.25 -2.44 -26.70
C SER A 372 16.51 -1.19 -27.13
N ILE A 373 16.58 -0.91 -28.42
CA ILE A 373 15.98 0.23 -29.09
C ILE A 373 15.17 -0.29 -30.28
N THR A 374 13.97 0.25 -30.49
CA THR A 374 13.17 -0.07 -31.68
C THR A 374 12.89 1.19 -32.47
N PHE A 375 13.21 1.15 -33.76
CA PHE A 375 12.85 2.16 -34.74
C PHE A 375 11.55 1.75 -35.40
N LEU A 376 10.50 2.53 -35.20
CA LEU A 376 9.20 2.38 -35.85
C LEU A 376 9.16 3.33 -37.05
N PHE A 377 9.35 2.78 -38.25
CA PHE A 377 9.34 3.50 -39.51
C PHE A 377 7.89 3.80 -39.94
N GLU A 378 7.71 4.95 -40.58
CA GLU A 378 6.46 5.32 -41.24
C GLU A 378 6.31 4.60 -42.59
N GLY A 379 5.06 4.38 -43.02
CA GLY A 379 4.78 3.70 -44.29
C GLY A 379 5.02 2.19 -44.28
N GLY A 380 5.14 1.60 -45.47
CA GLY A 380 5.25 0.16 -45.69
C GLY A 380 3.91 -0.56 -45.90
N THR A 381 3.92 -1.63 -46.67
CA THR A 381 2.71 -2.39 -47.08
C THR A 381 2.52 -3.72 -46.34
N THR A 382 3.47 -4.13 -45.49
CA THR A 382 3.57 -5.52 -44.99
C THR A 382 3.71 -5.65 -43.47
N GLY A 383 3.48 -4.58 -42.69
CA GLY A 383 3.62 -4.61 -41.22
C GLY A 383 5.06 -4.80 -40.70
N LYS A 384 6.05 -4.93 -41.60
CA LYS A 384 7.49 -4.95 -41.31
C LYS A 384 8.08 -3.53 -41.30
N ASN A 385 7.46 -2.63 -40.55
CA ASN A 385 7.92 -1.25 -40.40
C ASN A 385 8.70 -1.02 -39.09
N ARG A 386 9.18 -2.09 -38.46
CA ARG A 386 9.86 -2.04 -37.17
C ARG A 386 11.22 -2.72 -37.24
N ALA A 387 12.27 -2.02 -36.80
CA ALA A 387 13.60 -2.57 -36.64
C ALA A 387 14.00 -2.50 -35.17
N THR A 388 14.13 -3.66 -34.53
CA THR A 388 14.53 -3.76 -33.12
C THR A 388 15.99 -4.17 -33.05
N PHE A 389 16.75 -3.49 -32.19
CA PHE A 389 18.17 -3.74 -31.98
C PHE A 389 18.48 -3.83 -30.49
N LEU A 390 19.39 -4.73 -30.13
CA LEU A 390 20.18 -4.57 -28.90
C LEU A 390 21.27 -3.55 -29.18
N TYR A 391 21.58 -2.70 -28.20
CA TYR A 391 22.62 -1.68 -28.37
C TYR A 391 23.68 -1.75 -27.29
N LYS A 392 24.89 -1.32 -27.66
CA LYS A 392 26.02 -1.10 -26.76
C LYS A 392 26.82 0.10 -27.25
N PHE A 393 27.03 1.08 -26.40
CA PHE A 393 27.90 2.20 -26.69
C PHE A 393 29.35 1.73 -26.80
N THR A 394 30.07 2.37 -27.71
CA THR A 394 31.52 2.22 -27.92
C THR A 394 32.18 3.58 -27.79
N ASP A 395 33.52 3.63 -27.81
CA ASP A 395 34.25 4.89 -27.84
C ASP A 395 33.85 5.70 -29.08
N GLY A 396 33.06 6.77 -28.87
CA GLY A 396 32.56 7.64 -29.93
C GLY A 396 31.42 7.08 -30.80
N GLY A 397 30.77 5.98 -30.41
CA GLY A 397 29.76 5.34 -31.26
C GLY A 397 28.78 4.42 -30.57
N VAL A 398 27.98 3.72 -31.37
CA VAL A 398 27.05 2.68 -30.90
C VAL A 398 27.07 1.48 -31.84
N ARG A 399 27.14 0.30 -31.25
CA ARG A 399 26.95 -0.98 -31.93
C ARG A 399 25.50 -1.41 -31.76
N PHE A 400 24.81 -1.65 -32.87
CA PHE A 400 23.50 -2.26 -32.90
C PHE A 400 23.57 -3.72 -33.36
N LEU A 401 22.87 -4.60 -32.67
CA LEU A 401 22.64 -5.99 -33.08
C LEU A 401 21.15 -6.17 -33.39
N HIS A 402 20.82 -6.48 -34.64
CA HIS A 402 19.44 -6.67 -35.06
C HIS A 402 18.80 -7.89 -34.38
N VAL A 403 17.58 -7.69 -33.88
CA VAL A 403 16.75 -8.73 -33.29
C VAL A 403 15.51 -8.96 -34.17
N PRO A 404 15.41 -10.13 -34.83
CA PRO A 404 14.22 -10.50 -35.59
C PRO A 404 12.98 -10.56 -34.69
N GLN A 405 11.84 -10.13 -35.21
CA GLN A 405 10.57 -10.12 -34.45
C GLN A 405 10.18 -11.51 -33.90
N GLY A 406 10.50 -12.59 -34.62
CA GLY A 406 10.25 -13.96 -34.15
C GLY A 406 11.03 -14.37 -32.89
N ASN A 407 12.05 -13.61 -32.50
CA ASN A 407 12.82 -13.81 -31.26
C ASN A 407 12.28 -12.96 -30.08
N ILE A 408 11.24 -12.15 -30.31
CA ILE A 408 10.62 -11.30 -29.31
C ILE A 408 9.25 -11.92 -28.94
N ARG A 409 9.04 -12.18 -27.65
CA ARG A 409 7.73 -12.61 -27.11
C ARG A 409 7.38 -11.74 -25.94
N GLU A 410 6.14 -11.23 -25.91
CA GLU A 410 5.66 -10.31 -24.86
C GLU A 410 6.66 -9.17 -24.60
N ASN A 411 7.10 -8.52 -25.68
CA ASN A 411 8.11 -7.45 -25.63
C ASN A 411 9.45 -7.84 -25.00
N THR A 412 9.75 -9.13 -24.84
CA THR A 412 11.03 -9.64 -24.30
C THR A 412 11.81 -10.38 -25.38
N ILE A 413 13.08 -10.02 -25.56
CA ILE A 413 14.04 -10.69 -26.44
C ILE A 413 14.48 -11.98 -25.78
N GLN A 414 14.03 -13.12 -26.30
CA GLN A 414 14.27 -14.43 -25.69
C GLN A 414 15.61 -15.06 -26.12
N ARG A 415 16.09 -14.72 -27.31
CA ARG A 415 17.34 -15.27 -27.86
C ARG A 415 17.93 -14.36 -28.94
N LEU A 416 19.24 -14.51 -29.14
CA LEU A 416 19.96 -13.88 -30.24
C LEU A 416 19.80 -14.66 -31.55
N SER A 417 20.05 -13.99 -32.67
CA SER A 417 20.13 -14.62 -33.98
C SER A 417 21.40 -15.46 -34.11
N THR A 418 21.30 -16.62 -34.76
CA THR A 418 22.47 -17.45 -35.09
C THR A 418 23.37 -16.81 -36.16
N THR A 419 22.78 -15.98 -37.02
CA THR A 419 23.48 -15.12 -38.00
C THR A 419 23.20 -13.65 -37.67
N PRO A 420 23.96 -13.05 -36.73
CA PRO A 420 23.70 -11.69 -36.26
C PRO A 420 24.02 -10.63 -37.33
N LEU A 421 23.03 -9.79 -37.66
CA LEU A 421 23.29 -8.55 -38.40
C LEU A 421 23.70 -7.46 -37.42
N ILE A 422 24.95 -6.99 -37.55
CA ILE A 422 25.55 -5.99 -36.67
C ILE A 422 25.77 -4.70 -37.47
N LEU A 423 25.35 -3.57 -36.90
CA LEU A 423 25.57 -2.24 -37.46
C LEU A 423 26.45 -1.45 -36.50
N PHE A 424 27.40 -0.70 -37.05
CA PHE A 424 28.24 0.22 -36.30
C PHE A 424 27.97 1.64 -36.76
N PHE A 425 27.74 2.52 -35.79
CA PHE A 425 27.55 3.95 -36.01
C PHE A 425 28.52 4.74 -35.14
N THR A 426 28.97 5.88 -35.66
CA THR A 426 29.73 6.90 -34.92
C THR A 426 28.84 8.09 -34.63
N PHE A 427 28.97 8.68 -33.45
CA PHE A 427 28.25 9.90 -33.09
C PHE A 427 28.95 11.14 -33.66
N SER A 428 28.16 12.12 -34.08
CA SER A 428 28.60 13.44 -34.55
C SER A 428 27.66 14.55 -34.09
#